data_AF-A0A8X6VYJ1-F1
#
_entry.id   AF-A0A8X6VYJ1-F1
#
_cell.length_a   1.000
_cell.length_b   1.000
_cell.length_c   1.000
_cell.angle_alpha   90.00
_cell.angle_beta   90.00
_cell.angle_gamma   90.00
#
_symmetry.space_group_name_H-M   'P 1'
#
loop_
_entity.id
_entity.type
_entity.pdbx_description
1 polymer ?
#
loop_
_entity_poly.entity_id
_entity_poly.type
_entity_poly.pdbx_seq_one_letter_code
_entity_poly.pdbx_strand_id
1 'polypeptide(L)'
;MSTMSQRSHLTDSEAWKVVGRFWNRFLETGSASRRPGQSHRWATTPNEDRYLVLTARRHRNMNATLLQQHLRSATGTTVLIQTIRNRLHGVGLYAR
;
A
#
# COMPACT_ATOMS: atom_id res chain seq x y z
N MET A 1 -30.63 41.41 9.20
CA MET A 1 -29.66 40.97 8.18
C MET A 1 -28.27 41.41 8.61
N SER A 2 -27.39 40.48 8.99
CA SER A 2 -25.93 40.50 8.75
C SER A 2 -25.27 39.30 9.42
N THR A 3 -24.24 38.81 8.75
CA THR A 3 -23.81 37.41 8.65
C THR A 3 -22.63 37.05 9.54
N MET A 4 -22.59 35.77 9.93
CA MET A 4 -21.42 34.91 10.18
C MET A 4 -20.05 35.59 10.38
N SER A 5 -19.46 35.39 11.56
CA SER A 5 -18.02 35.11 11.65
C SER A 5 -17.70 34.33 12.93
N GLN A 6 -17.99 33.03 12.93
CA GLN A 6 -17.31 32.09 13.83
C GLN A 6 -15.86 31.95 13.34
N ARG A 7 -15.01 32.91 13.71
CA ARG A 7 -13.56 32.79 13.56
C ARG A 7 -13.04 32.01 14.75
N SER A 8 -12.73 30.75 14.47
CA SER A 8 -12.12 29.78 15.37
C SER A 8 -10.82 30.31 15.98
N HIS A 9 -10.83 30.51 17.30
CA HIS A 9 -9.61 30.53 18.11
C HIS A 9 -9.02 29.11 18.13
N LEU A 10 -8.24 28.75 17.11
CA LEU A 10 -7.37 27.59 17.20
C LEU A 10 -6.20 27.99 18.11
N THR A 11 -6.27 27.48 19.33
CA THR A 11 -5.51 27.88 20.50
C THR A 11 -4.03 27.51 20.38
N ASP A 12 -3.17 28.41 20.81
CA ASP A 12 -1.71 28.25 20.99
C ASP A 12 -1.33 26.89 21.66
N SER A 13 -2.22 26.36 22.50
CA SER A 13 -2.11 25.04 23.15
C SER A 13 -2.10 23.84 22.19
N GLU A 14 -2.78 23.90 21.05
CA GLU A 14 -2.78 22.81 20.06
C GLU A 14 -1.48 22.79 19.25
N ALA A 15 -0.90 23.98 18.99
CA ALA A 15 0.40 24.11 18.35
C ALA A 15 1.50 23.47 19.24
N TRP A 16 1.48 23.74 20.55
CA TRP A 16 2.45 23.17 21.48
C TRP A 16 2.38 21.63 21.58
N LYS A 17 1.17 21.06 21.49
CA LYS A 17 0.97 19.60 21.43
C LYS A 17 1.51 18.96 20.15
N VAL A 18 1.46 19.68 19.02
CA VAL A 18 2.05 19.19 17.76
C VAL A 18 3.57 19.20 17.84
N VAL A 19 4.16 20.26 18.39
CA VAL A 19 5.62 20.37 18.61
C VAL A 19 6.10 19.29 19.56
N GLY A 20 5.42 19.07 20.69
CA GLY A 20 5.78 18.01 21.65
C GLY A 20 5.71 16.60 21.06
N ARG A 21 4.65 16.29 20.30
CA ARG A 21 4.53 14.99 19.59
C ARG A 21 5.63 14.81 18.55
N PHE A 22 6.00 15.88 17.85
CA PHE A 22 7.07 15.84 16.86
C PHE A 22 8.44 15.63 17.52
N TRP A 23 8.71 16.31 18.62
CA TRP A 23 9.95 16.20 19.38
C TRP A 23 10.14 14.79 19.96
N ASN A 24 9.11 14.24 20.61
CA ASN A 24 9.16 12.87 21.13
C ASN A 24 9.41 11.86 20.00
N ARG A 25 8.76 12.03 18.84
CA ARG A 25 8.97 11.17 17.68
C ARG A 25 10.41 11.25 17.15
N PHE A 26 11.00 12.45 17.14
CA PHE A 26 12.38 12.65 16.70
C PHE A 26 13.36 11.93 17.63
N LEU A 27 13.15 12.01 18.94
CA LEU A 27 13.95 11.27 19.92
C LEU A 27 13.84 9.74 19.77
N GLU A 28 12.64 9.22 19.46
CA GLU A 28 12.42 7.78 19.28
C GLU A 28 13.03 7.21 17.99
N THR A 29 12.96 7.96 16.89
CA THR A 29 13.27 7.43 15.55
C THR A 29 14.56 8.00 14.95
N GLY A 30 15.16 9.01 15.58
CA GLY A 30 16.33 9.74 15.06
C GLY A 30 16.06 10.51 13.77
N SER A 31 14.79 10.61 13.34
CA SER A 31 14.44 11.20 12.06
C SER A 31 13.18 12.06 12.14
N ALA A 32 13.28 13.25 11.54
CA ALA A 32 12.17 14.17 11.33
C ALA A 32 11.28 13.73 10.16
N SER A 33 11.70 12.73 9.37
CA SER A 33 10.98 12.27 8.19
C SER A 33 9.61 11.70 8.57
N ARG A 34 8.62 11.96 7.71
CA ARG A 34 7.29 11.34 7.82
C ARG A 34 7.45 9.82 7.71
N ARG A 35 6.91 9.07 8.68
CA ARG A 35 6.82 7.61 8.58
C ARG A 35 6.10 7.28 7.26
N PRO A 36 6.61 6.34 6.44
CA PRO A 36 5.85 5.87 5.31
C PRO A 36 4.51 5.36 5.84
N GLY A 37 3.40 5.89 5.30
CA GLY A 37 2.09 5.36 5.65
C GLY A 37 2.11 3.87 5.38
N GLN A 38 1.50 3.07 6.26
CA GLN A 38 1.15 1.69 5.94
C GLN A 38 0.14 1.74 4.80
N SER A 39 0.64 1.90 3.58
CA SER A 39 -0.17 1.79 2.38
C SER A 39 -0.62 0.35 2.35
N HIS A 40 -1.92 0.18 2.57
CA HIS A 40 -2.59 -1.10 2.72
C HIS A 40 -2.13 -2.08 1.64
N ARG A 41 -1.31 -3.02 2.08
CA ARG A 41 -0.72 -4.15 1.37
C ARG A 41 -1.60 -5.33 1.84
N TRP A 42 -2.55 -5.89 1.10
CA TRP A 42 -2.40 -6.44 -0.23
C TRP A 42 -3.76 -6.92 -0.80
N ALA A 43 -4.01 -6.76 -2.10
CA ALA A 43 -5.10 -7.44 -2.82
C ALA A 43 -4.83 -8.94 -3.11
N THR A 44 -3.76 -9.50 -2.52
CA THR A 44 -3.26 -10.86 -2.71
C THR A 44 -2.66 -11.34 -1.40
N THR A 45 -2.96 -12.56 -0.97
CA THR A 45 -2.33 -13.15 0.23
C THR A 45 -0.86 -13.50 -0.06
N PRO A 46 0.00 -13.62 0.97
CA PRO A 46 1.38 -14.04 0.77
C PRO A 46 1.53 -15.40 0.06
N ASN A 47 0.57 -16.32 0.23
CA ASN A 47 0.59 -17.61 -0.44
C ASN A 47 0.22 -17.48 -1.93
N GLU A 48 -0.76 -16.65 -2.25
CA GLU A 48 -1.11 -16.33 -3.64
C GLU A 48 0.06 -15.63 -4.35
N ASP A 49 0.72 -14.69 -3.68
CA ASP A 49 1.89 -13.99 -4.22
C ASP A 49 3.03 -14.97 -4.54
N ARG A 50 3.34 -15.90 -3.61
CA ARG A 50 4.32 -16.97 -3.86
C ARG A 50 3.89 -17.86 -5.02
N TYR A 51 2.63 -18.26 -5.08
CA TYR A 51 2.10 -19.08 -6.18
C TYR A 51 2.27 -18.37 -7.53
N LEU A 52 1.92 -17.09 -7.61
CA LEU A 52 2.06 -16.27 -8.82
C LEU A 52 3.53 -16.18 -9.27
N VAL A 53 4.45 -15.89 -8.34
CA VAL A 53 5.89 -15.78 -8.63
C VAL A 53 6.46 -17.11 -9.13
N LEU A 54 6.13 -18.22 -8.47
CA LEU A 54 6.61 -19.56 -8.85
C LEU A 54 6.05 -19.99 -10.21
N THR A 55 4.75 -19.78 -10.44
CA THR A 55 4.09 -20.15 -11.69
C THR A 55 4.60 -19.32 -12.85
N ALA A 56 4.77 -18.00 -12.67
CA ALA A 56 5.34 -17.11 -13.68
C ALA A 56 6.81 -17.43 -14.01
N ARG A 57 7.60 -17.88 -13.02
CA ARG A 57 8.98 -18.33 -13.25
C ARG A 57 9.03 -19.63 -14.07
N ARG A 58 8.14 -20.59 -13.76
CA ARG A 58 8.05 -21.87 -14.47
C ARG A 58 7.50 -21.71 -15.89
N HIS A 59 6.55 -20.81 -16.08
CA HIS A 59 5.85 -20.59 -17.35
C HIS A 59 6.05 -19.16 -17.84
N ARG A 60 7.27 -18.85 -18.32
CA ARG A 60 7.69 -17.52 -18.80
C ARG A 60 6.75 -16.90 -19.86
N ASN A 61 6.01 -17.73 -20.61
CA ASN A 61 5.12 -17.28 -21.68
C ASN A 61 3.65 -17.14 -21.26
N MET A 62 3.29 -17.48 -20.01
CA MET A 62 1.91 -17.33 -19.53
C MET A 62 1.58 -15.87 -19.27
N ASN A 63 0.49 -15.40 -19.89
CA ASN A 63 -0.02 -14.05 -19.66
C ASN A 63 -0.71 -13.92 -18.29
N ALA A 64 -0.94 -12.68 -17.85
CA ALA A 64 -1.57 -12.39 -16.56
C ALA A 64 -3.03 -12.90 -16.45
N THR A 65 -3.75 -13.06 -17.56
CA THR A 65 -5.11 -13.63 -17.59
C THR A 65 -5.11 -15.12 -17.30
N LEU A 66 -4.17 -15.88 -17.89
CA LEU A 66 -3.99 -17.29 -17.62
C LEU A 66 -3.55 -17.53 -16.17
N LEU A 67 -2.68 -16.67 -15.65
CA LEU A 67 -2.30 -16.69 -14.23
C LEU A 67 -3.48 -16.40 -13.31
N GLN A 68 -4.35 -15.45 -13.67
CA GLN A 68 -5.59 -15.17 -12.94
C GLN A 68 -6.51 -16.39 -12.91
N GLN A 69 -6.71 -17.05 -14.05
CA GLN A 69 -7.55 -18.24 -14.16
C GLN A 69 -6.98 -19.39 -13.33
N HIS A 70 -5.67 -19.65 -13.43
CA HIS A 70 -4.98 -20.65 -12.63
C HIS A 70 -5.11 -20.39 -11.13
N LEU A 71 -4.90 -19.13 -10.70
CA LEU A 71 -5.02 -18.75 -9.30
C LEU A 71 -6.46 -18.94 -8.80
N ARG A 72 -7.45 -18.55 -9.60
CA ARG A 72 -8.87 -18.72 -9.28
C ARG A 72 -9.24 -20.20 -9.17
N SER A 73 -8.75 -21.05 -10.05
CA SER A 73 -8.96 -22.50 -9.97
C SER A 73 -8.28 -23.13 -8.75
N ALA A 74 -7.10 -22.63 -8.35
CA ALA A 74 -6.35 -23.18 -7.22
C ALA A 74 -6.83 -22.70 -5.84
N THR A 75 -7.28 -21.44 -5.74
CA THR A 75 -7.54 -20.76 -4.45
C THR A 75 -8.98 -20.29 -4.31
N GLY A 76 -9.76 -20.25 -5.41
CA GLY A 76 -11.11 -19.69 -5.42
C GLY A 76 -11.18 -18.16 -5.37
N THR A 77 -10.04 -17.48 -5.23
CA THR A 77 -9.96 -16.03 -5.11
C THR A 77 -9.90 -15.35 -6.48
N THR A 78 -10.67 -14.28 -6.64
CA THR A 78 -10.67 -13.48 -7.86
C THR A 78 -9.78 -12.26 -7.66
N VAL A 79 -8.52 -12.39 -8.07
CA VAL A 79 -7.55 -11.28 -8.06
C VAL A 79 -7.62 -10.55 -9.39
N LEU A 80 -7.60 -9.21 -9.39
CA LEU A 80 -7.58 -8.43 -10.63
C LEU A 80 -6.30 -8.69 -11.43
N ILE A 81 -6.41 -8.74 -12.77
CA ILE A 81 -5.26 -8.88 -13.67
C ILE A 81 -4.24 -7.75 -13.43
N GLN A 82 -4.70 -6.53 -13.15
CA GLN A 82 -3.81 -5.40 -12.85
C GLN A 82 -3.00 -5.63 -11.57
N THR A 83 -3.59 -6.25 -10.54
CA THR A 83 -2.87 -6.64 -9.34
C THR A 83 -1.78 -7.65 -9.66
N ILE A 84 -2.07 -8.67 -10.48
CA ILE A 84 -1.09 -9.66 -10.92
C ILE A 84 0.05 -8.99 -11.69
N ARG A 85 -0.24 -8.10 -12.64
CA ARG A 85 0.79 -7.34 -13.35
C ARG A 85 1.66 -6.53 -12.39
N ASN A 86 1.05 -5.74 -11.51
CA ASN A 86 1.78 -4.93 -10.52
C ASN A 86 2.68 -5.80 -9.63
N ARG A 87 2.24 -7.00 -9.25
CA ARG A 87 3.08 -7.97 -8.52
C ARG A 87 4.26 -8.44 -9.35
N LEU A 88 4.01 -8.89 -10.57
CA LEU A 88 5.05 -9.41 -11.46
C LEU A 88 6.08 -8.33 -11.82
N HIS A 89 5.65 -7.07 -11.99
CA HIS A 89 6.54 -5.91 -12.13
C HIS A 89 7.36 -5.67 -10.86
N GLY A 90 6.73 -5.69 -9.68
CA GLY A 90 7.42 -5.48 -8.41
C GLY A 90 8.51 -6.51 -8.11
N VAL A 91 8.41 -7.73 -8.66
CA VAL A 91 9.44 -8.78 -8.54
C VAL A 91 10.35 -8.90 -9.77
N GLY A 92 10.21 -8.02 -10.76
CA GLY A 92 11.04 -7.99 -11.97
C GLY A 92 10.82 -9.16 -12.95
N LEU A 93 9.71 -9.88 -12.84
CA LEU A 93 9.39 -10.99 -13.76
C LEU A 93 8.73 -10.53 -15.06
N TYR A 94 8.14 -9.33 -15.05
CA TYR A 94 7.62 -8.67 -16.24
C TYR A 94 8.10 -7.21 -16.21
N ALA A 95 8.77 -6.79 -17.28
CA ALA A 95 9.26 -5.42 -17.46
C ALA A 95 8.83 -4.97 -18.85
N ARG A 96 7.57 -4.57 -18.99
CA ARG A 96 7.03 -3.97 -20.22
C ARG A 96 5.74 -3.23 -19.93
#